data_AF-A0A537NP89-F1
#
_entry.id   AF-A0A537NP89-F1
#
_cell.length_a   1.000
_cell.length_b   1.000
_cell.length_c   1.000
_cell.angle_alpha   90.00
_cell.angle_beta   90.00
_cell.angle_gamma   90.00
#
_symmetry.space_group_name_H-M   'P 1'
#
loop_
_entity.id
_entity.type
_entity.pdbx_description
1 polymer ?
#
loop_
_entity_poly.entity_id
_entity_poly.type
_entity_poly.pdbx_seq_one_letter_code
_entity_poly.pdbx_strand_id
1 'polypeptide(L)'
;MNGCIGCTRDADGNRESGIRPLVRADRSLDDKERRSLLDSMSARPRPRIDIDEALRNGWFEMWYQPKIDLNRKCLAGAEALARIRHPRFGVLLPGSFLPGVAEGSVSRLAEHALVAALASWTKFDEAGFNLHLAINVPVSVMVAADPRAGREASAQLRPLAGDHSRSI
;
A
#
# COMPACT_ATOMS: atom_id res chain seq x y z
N MET A 1 16.54 1.99 -0.77
CA MET A 1 16.83 0.56 -0.54
C MET A 1 15.57 -0.06 0.00
N ASN A 2 14.85 -0.90 -0.75
CA ASN A 2 13.71 -1.65 -0.24
C ASN A 2 13.70 -3.01 -0.93
N GLY A 3 14.39 -3.99 -0.33
CA GLY A 3 14.34 -5.39 -0.71
C GLY A 3 13.31 -6.10 0.16
N CYS A 4 12.36 -6.81 -0.47
CA CYS A 4 11.44 -7.71 0.21
C CYS A 4 12.02 -9.13 0.22
N ILE A 5 11.92 -9.82 1.35
CA ILE A 5 12.16 -11.26 1.46
C ILE A 5 10.93 -11.85 2.16
N GLY A 6 10.22 -12.75 1.48
CA GLY A 6 9.12 -13.53 2.04
C GLY A 6 9.52 -15.00 2.20
N CYS A 7 8.92 -15.68 3.17
CA CYS A 7 9.00 -17.14 3.30
C CYS A 7 7.59 -17.70 3.53
N THR A 8 7.23 -18.73 2.77
CA THR A 8 6.07 -19.61 2.98
C THR A 8 6.38 -20.70 4.00
N ARG A 9 5.35 -21.31 4.60
CA ARG A 9 5.47 -22.45 5.51
C ARG A 9 4.58 -23.58 5.00
N ASP A 10 5.16 -24.76 4.78
CA ASP A 10 4.44 -26.00 4.48
C ASP A 10 4.20 -26.81 5.77
N ALA A 11 3.23 -27.72 5.72
CA ALA A 11 2.49 -28.26 6.86
C ALA A 11 3.18 -29.32 7.73
N ASP A 12 4.44 -29.69 7.47
CA ASP A 12 5.00 -30.96 8.00
C ASP A 12 6.10 -30.84 9.08
N GLY A 13 6.14 -29.75 9.83
CA GLY A 13 6.65 -29.78 11.22
C GLY A 13 8.11 -30.20 11.50
N ASN A 14 8.99 -30.43 10.51
CA ASN A 14 10.39 -30.79 10.76
C ASN A 14 11.32 -29.56 10.71
N ARG A 15 12.07 -29.34 11.78
CA ARG A 15 13.08 -28.27 11.91
C ARG A 15 14.42 -28.77 11.39
N GLU A 16 14.82 -28.32 10.19
CA GLU A 16 16.24 -28.20 9.87
C GLU A 16 16.60 -26.72 9.68
N SER A 17 17.34 -26.25 10.68
CA SER A 17 18.06 -24.99 10.69
C SER A 17 19.19 -25.04 9.68
N GLY A 18 19.03 -24.32 8.57
CA GLY A 18 20.10 -24.11 7.60
C GLY A 18 19.91 -22.78 6.89
N ILE A 19 20.23 -21.67 7.56
CA ILE A 19 20.50 -20.41 6.85
C ILE A 19 21.78 -20.66 6.07
N ARG A 20 21.67 -21.07 4.81
CA ARG A 20 22.80 -21.00 3.89
C ARG A 20 23.19 -19.53 3.77
N PRO A 21 24.46 -19.15 3.97
CA PRO A 21 24.89 -17.78 3.78
C PRO A 21 24.54 -17.40 2.35
N LEU A 22 23.80 -16.30 2.16
CA LEU A 22 23.79 -15.63 0.87
C LEU A 22 25.26 -15.30 0.59
N VAL A 23 25.81 -15.95 -0.44
CA VAL A 23 27.15 -15.70 -0.96
C VAL A 23 27.34 -14.18 -1.02
N ARG A 24 28.33 -13.66 -0.28
CA ARG A 24 28.78 -12.28 -0.44
C ARG A 24 29.11 -12.14 -1.93
N ALA A 25 28.29 -11.40 -2.67
CA ALA A 25 28.71 -10.86 -3.94
C ALA A 25 29.81 -9.85 -3.61
N ASP A 26 31.07 -10.30 -3.63
CA ASP A 26 32.19 -9.42 -3.77
C ASP A 26 32.13 -8.83 -5.18
N ARG A 27 31.42 -7.72 -5.28
CA ARG A 27 31.55 -6.76 -6.37
C ARG A 27 31.41 -5.40 -5.72
N SER A 28 32.54 -4.80 -5.39
CA SER A 28 32.63 -3.34 -5.28
C SER A 28 32.28 -2.75 -6.64
N LEU A 29 30.98 -2.68 -6.94
CA LEU A 29 30.47 -1.83 -8.01
C LEU A 29 30.79 -0.41 -7.57
N ASP A 30 31.50 0.31 -8.42
CA ASP A 30 31.83 1.69 -8.11
C ASP A 30 30.52 2.51 -7.98
N ASP A 31 30.59 3.60 -7.20
CA ASP A 31 29.40 4.42 -6.93
C ASP A 31 28.82 5.03 -8.23
N LYS A 32 29.63 5.13 -9.30
CA LYS A 32 29.25 5.69 -10.60
C LYS A 32 28.43 4.70 -11.43
N GLU A 33 28.76 3.41 -11.40
CA GLU A 33 28.04 2.31 -12.03
C GLU A 33 26.71 2.08 -11.32
N ARG A 34 26.66 2.12 -9.98
CA ARG A 34 25.39 2.06 -9.24
C ARG A 34 24.49 3.24 -9.59
N ARG A 35 25.06 4.45 -9.68
CA ARG A 35 24.33 5.66 -10.09
C ARG A 35 23.80 5.52 -11.51
N SER A 36 24.64 5.08 -12.45
CA SER A 36 24.31 4.93 -13.86
C SER A 36 23.24 3.86 -14.10
N LEU A 37 23.27 2.74 -13.38
CA LEU A 37 22.23 1.71 -13.43
C LEU A 37 20.88 2.23 -12.90
N LEU A 38 20.88 2.97 -11.79
CA LEU A 38 19.68 3.60 -11.26
C LEU A 38 19.12 4.67 -12.21
N ASP A 39 20.00 5.44 -12.86
CA ASP A 39 19.63 6.49 -13.82
C ASP A 39 19.07 5.89 -15.12
N SER A 40 19.67 4.80 -15.60
CA SER A 40 19.23 4.07 -16.80
C SER A 40 17.86 3.41 -16.62
N MET A 41 17.50 3.02 -15.40
CA MET A 41 16.13 2.56 -15.08
C MET A 41 15.11 3.72 -15.07
N SER A 42 15.56 4.97 -14.94
CA SER A 42 14.71 6.17 -14.90
C SER A 42 14.61 6.90 -16.24
N ALA A 43 15.37 6.48 -17.27
CA ALA A 43 15.53 7.21 -18.53
C ALA A 43 14.40 7.00 -19.58
N ARG A 44 13.35 6.21 -19.27
CA ARG A 44 12.16 6.14 -20.14
C ARG A 44 11.21 7.29 -19.78
N PRO A 45 10.74 8.09 -20.75
CA PRO A 45 9.73 9.11 -20.48
C PRO A 45 8.51 8.42 -19.87
N ARG A 46 8.22 8.74 -18.61
CA ARG A 46 7.08 8.17 -17.90
C ARG A 46 5.82 8.77 -18.52
N PRO A 47 4.85 7.95 -18.96
CA PRO A 47 3.60 8.46 -19.47
C PRO A 47 2.94 9.27 -18.35
N ARG A 48 2.62 10.53 -18.64
CA ARG A 48 1.80 11.37 -17.77
C ARG A 48 0.35 11.00 -18.04
N ILE A 49 -0.29 10.37 -17.05
CA ILE A 49 -1.71 10.01 -17.10
C ILE A 49 -2.48 11.01 -16.26
N ASP A 50 -3.62 11.44 -16.79
CA ASP A 50 -4.56 12.28 -16.07
C ASP A 50 -5.25 11.47 -14.97
N ILE A 51 -5.22 11.99 -13.74
CA ILE A 51 -5.79 11.30 -12.58
C ILE A 51 -7.30 11.15 -12.72
N ASP A 52 -7.99 12.17 -13.21
CA ASP A 52 -9.44 12.15 -13.35
C ASP A 52 -9.87 11.16 -14.44
N GLU A 53 -9.09 11.03 -15.53
CA GLU A 53 -9.26 9.96 -16.51
C GLU A 53 -9.09 8.57 -15.89
N ALA A 54 -8.03 8.35 -15.12
CA ALA A 54 -7.78 7.07 -14.50
C ALA A 54 -8.88 6.67 -13.51
N LEU A 55 -9.41 7.63 -12.75
CA LEU A 55 -10.55 7.43 -11.86
C LEU A 55 -11.82 7.09 -12.63
N ARG A 56 -12.16 7.83 -13.69
CA ARG A 56 -13.36 7.57 -14.52
C ARG A 56 -13.33 6.19 -15.18
N ASN A 57 -12.15 5.73 -15.61
CA ASN A 57 -12.00 4.44 -16.28
C ASN A 57 -11.76 3.27 -15.32
N GLY A 58 -11.78 3.49 -14.00
CA GLY A 58 -11.57 2.43 -13.02
C GLY A 58 -10.16 1.81 -13.07
N TRP A 59 -9.16 2.58 -13.50
CA TRP A 59 -7.77 2.12 -13.54
C TRP A 59 -7.05 2.28 -12.21
N PHE A 60 -7.68 2.94 -11.24
CA PHE A 60 -7.13 3.11 -9.91
C PHE A 60 -7.22 1.81 -9.10
N GLU A 61 -6.12 1.43 -8.44
CA GLU A 61 -6.11 0.29 -7.54
C GLU A 61 -5.23 0.57 -6.30
N MET A 62 -5.60 -0.05 -5.17
CA MET A 62 -4.85 0.04 -3.92
C MET A 62 -3.96 -1.19 -3.74
N TRP A 63 -2.69 -0.95 -3.45
CA TRP A 63 -1.73 -1.98 -3.06
C TRP A 63 -1.40 -1.83 -1.57
N TYR A 64 -1.08 -2.92 -0.90
CA TYR A 64 -0.81 -2.92 0.54
C TYR A 64 0.60 -3.41 0.82
N GLN A 65 1.42 -2.57 1.44
CA GLN A 65 2.76 -2.94 1.89
C GLN A 65 2.71 -3.33 3.37
N PRO A 66 2.98 -4.60 3.73
CA PRO A 66 2.96 -5.06 5.12
C PRO A 66 3.98 -4.33 6.00
N LYS A 67 3.58 -4.05 7.25
CA LYS A 67 4.42 -3.54 8.33
C LYS A 67 4.56 -4.65 9.38
N ILE A 68 5.79 -5.08 9.65
CA ILE A 68 6.08 -6.16 10.59
C ILE A 68 6.62 -5.56 11.89
N ASP A 69 6.04 -5.93 13.03
CA ASP A 69 6.64 -5.71 14.34
C ASP A 69 7.77 -6.73 14.52
N LEU A 70 9.01 -6.26 14.56
CA LEU A 70 10.20 -7.12 14.67
C LEU A 70 10.39 -7.74 16.06
N ASN A 71 9.90 -7.08 17.10
CA ASN A 71 10.00 -7.59 18.47
C ASN A 71 9.01 -8.75 18.67
N ARG A 72 7.76 -8.54 18.22
CA ARG A 72 6.69 -9.53 18.32
C ARG A 72 6.69 -10.54 17.18
N LYS A 73 7.48 -10.28 16.12
CA LYS A 73 7.58 -11.09 14.89
C LYS A 73 6.22 -11.35 14.25
N CYS A 74 5.35 -10.34 14.28
CA CYS A 74 3.99 -10.44 13.76
C CYS A 74 3.67 -9.29 12.81
N LEU A 75 2.64 -9.49 11.99
CA LEU A 75 2.07 -8.44 11.16
C LEU A 75 1.44 -7.38 12.07
N ALA A 76 1.85 -6.13 11.91
CA ALA A 76 1.40 -5.00 12.73
C ALA A 76 0.44 -4.06 11.99
N GLY A 77 0.46 -4.11 10.65
CA GLY A 77 -0.38 -3.26 9.82
C GLY A 77 0.06 -3.28 8.37
N ALA A 78 -0.46 -2.36 7.57
CA ALA A 78 0.00 -2.15 6.20
C ALA A 78 -0.09 -0.67 5.78
N GLU A 79 0.74 -0.28 4.83
CA GLU A 79 0.61 0.98 4.12
C GLU A 79 -0.18 0.79 2.82
N ALA A 80 -1.23 1.57 2.65
CA ALA A 80 -2.09 1.58 1.49
C ALA A 80 -1.51 2.56 0.44
N LEU A 81 -1.18 2.03 -0.74
CA LEU A 81 -0.42 2.70 -1.78
C LEU A 81 -1.22 2.73 -3.09
N ALA A 82 -1.50 3.93 -3.58
CA ALA A 82 -2.18 4.16 -4.85
C ALA A 82 -1.35 3.69 -6.06
N ARG A 83 -2.02 3.04 -7.02
CA ARG A 83 -1.49 2.65 -8.33
C ARG A 83 -2.52 2.94 -9.41
N ILE A 84 -2.03 3.11 -10.64
CA ILE A 84 -2.88 3.13 -11.84
C ILE A 84 -2.50 1.93 -12.71
N ARG A 85 -3.44 1.02 -12.94
CA ARG A 85 -3.33 -0.08 -13.91
C ARG A 85 -3.85 0.40 -15.26
N HIS A 86 -2.96 1.01 -16.04
CA HIS A 86 -3.30 1.50 -17.36
C HIS A 86 -3.28 0.37 -18.40
N PRO A 87 -4.27 0.26 -19.31
CA PRO A 87 -4.37 -0.84 -20.27
C PRO A 87 -3.15 -0.97 -21.19
N ARG A 88 -2.53 0.16 -21.54
CA ARG A 88 -1.34 0.21 -22.42
C ARG A 88 -0.01 0.24 -21.70
N PHE A 89 0.06 0.80 -20.48
CA PHE A 89 1.32 1.10 -19.80
C PHE A 89 1.57 0.22 -18.58
N GLY A 90 0.62 -0.66 -18.25
CA GLY A 90 0.68 -1.50 -17.07
C GLY A 90 0.52 -0.70 -15.78
N VAL A 91 1.18 -1.17 -14.73
CA VAL A 91 1.08 -0.56 -13.39
C VAL A 91 2.00 0.67 -13.31
N LEU A 92 1.38 1.82 -13.03
CA LEU A 92 2.04 3.10 -12.84
C LEU A 92 2.11 3.45 -11.36
N LEU A 93 3.30 3.89 -10.95
CA LEU A 93 3.58 4.40 -9.60
C LEU A 93 3.23 5.88 -9.49
N PRO A 94 2.97 6.40 -8.27
CA PRO A 94 2.65 7.82 -8.04
C PRO A 94 3.61 8.82 -8.69
N GLY A 95 4.90 8.48 -8.79
CA GLY A 95 5.89 9.31 -9.49
C GLY A 95 5.67 9.45 -11.02
N SER A 96 4.66 8.81 -11.61
CA SER A 96 4.30 8.93 -13.03
C SER A 96 3.06 9.81 -13.24
N PHE A 97 2.19 9.93 -12.24
CA PHE A 97 0.89 10.60 -12.37
C PHE A 97 0.65 11.72 -11.36
N LEU A 98 1.48 11.89 -10.31
CA LEU A 98 1.37 13.03 -9.39
C LEU A 98 2.10 14.32 -9.82
N PRO A 99 3.28 14.27 -10.49
CA PRO A 99 4.02 15.50 -10.77
C PRO A 99 3.26 16.49 -11.65
N GLY A 100 3.02 17.71 -11.14
CA GLY A 100 2.37 18.78 -11.91
C GLY A 100 0.85 18.65 -12.06
N VAL A 101 0.21 17.79 -11.27
CA VAL A 101 -1.25 17.69 -11.23
C VAL A 101 -1.87 18.77 -10.35
N ALA A 102 -3.06 19.25 -10.75
CA ALA A 102 -3.83 20.21 -9.98
C ALA A 102 -4.24 19.65 -8.62
N GLU A 103 -4.22 20.50 -7.59
CA GLU A 103 -4.54 20.13 -6.21
C GLU A 103 -5.92 19.46 -6.08
N GLY A 104 -6.92 19.96 -6.81
CA GLY A 104 -8.27 19.37 -6.81
C GLY A 104 -8.32 17.92 -7.30
N SER A 105 -7.50 17.54 -8.29
CA SER A 105 -7.44 16.14 -8.78
C SER A 105 -6.69 15.24 -7.78
N VAL A 106 -5.69 15.78 -7.09
CA VAL A 106 -4.99 15.07 -6.00
C VAL A 106 -5.94 14.84 -4.82
N SER A 107 -6.78 15.82 -4.47
CA SER A 107 -7.79 15.68 -3.40
C SER A 107 -8.81 14.60 -3.73
N ARG A 108 -9.37 14.59 -4.95
CA ARG A 108 -10.30 13.53 -5.40
C ARG A 108 -9.66 12.14 -5.37
N LEU A 109 -8.39 12.04 -5.76
CA LEU A 109 -7.64 10.79 -5.67
C LEU A 109 -7.53 10.29 -4.22
N ALA A 110 -7.22 11.19 -3.29
CA ALA A 110 -7.10 10.86 -1.88
C ALA A 110 -8.45 10.43 -1.26
N GLU A 111 -9.55 11.09 -1.60
CA GLU A 111 -10.90 10.66 -1.20
C GLU A 111 -11.21 9.25 -1.71
N HIS A 112 -10.94 8.99 -2.99
CA HIS A 112 -11.14 7.67 -3.57
C HIS A 112 -10.25 6.60 -2.91
N ALA A 113 -9.00 6.94 -2.65
CA ALA A 113 -8.05 6.07 -1.95
C ALA A 113 -8.51 5.75 -0.52
N LEU A 114 -9.10 6.72 0.19
CA LEU A 114 -9.62 6.53 1.54
C LEU A 114 -10.80 5.55 1.55
N VAL A 115 -11.77 5.74 0.65
CA VAL A 115 -12.92 4.82 0.52
C VAL A 115 -12.46 3.41 0.19
N ALA A 116 -11.52 3.26 -0.76
CA ALA A 116 -10.97 1.95 -1.13
C ALA A 116 -10.18 1.29 0.01
N ALA A 117 -9.44 2.08 0.80
CA ALA A 117 -8.71 1.60 1.96
C ALA A 117 -9.66 1.12 3.07
N LEU A 118 -10.74 1.84 3.35
CA LEU A 118 -11.77 1.43 4.32
C LEU A 118 -12.47 0.13 3.89
N ALA A 119 -12.85 0.01 2.61
CA ALA A 119 -13.43 -1.21 2.10
C ALA A 119 -12.49 -2.42 2.22
N SER A 120 -11.19 -2.21 2.02
CA SER A 120 -10.20 -3.27 2.19
C SER A 120 -9.93 -3.59 3.66
N TRP A 121 -10.00 -2.59 4.54
CA TRP A 121 -9.91 -2.79 5.99
C TRP A 121 -11.00 -3.74 6.50
N THR A 122 -12.26 -3.53 6.10
CA THR A 122 -13.37 -4.44 6.45
C THR A 122 -13.11 -5.87 5.98
N LYS A 123 -12.60 -6.05 4.75
CA LYS A 123 -12.25 -7.39 4.23
C LYS A 123 -11.12 -8.04 5.01
N PHE A 124 -10.14 -7.26 5.47
CA PHE A 124 -9.06 -7.79 6.30
C PHE A 124 -9.59 -8.23 7.67
N ASP A 125 -10.47 -7.43 8.28
CA ASP A 125 -11.12 -7.77 9.56
C ASP A 125 -11.96 -9.04 9.45
N GLU A 126 -12.79 -9.17 8.40
CA GLU A 126 -13.57 -10.38 8.09
C GLU A 126 -12.69 -11.62 7.88
N ALA A 127 -11.49 -11.43 7.33
CA ALA A 127 -10.49 -12.49 7.16
C ALA A 127 -9.67 -12.78 8.43
N GLY A 128 -9.96 -12.13 9.56
CA GLY A 128 -9.28 -12.32 10.84
C GLY A 128 -7.99 -11.50 11.00
N PHE A 129 -7.71 -10.57 10.09
CA PHE A 129 -6.57 -9.67 10.16
C PHE A 129 -7.01 -8.29 10.67
N ASN A 130 -6.95 -8.09 11.98
CA ASN A 130 -7.15 -6.77 12.58
C ASN A 130 -5.89 -5.91 12.36
N LEU A 131 -5.84 -5.20 11.23
CA LEU A 131 -4.67 -4.44 10.78
C LEU A 131 -4.88 -2.94 10.94
N HIS A 132 -3.82 -2.25 11.40
CA HIS A 132 -3.72 -0.82 11.23
C HIS A 132 -3.33 -0.48 9.78
N LEU A 133 -4.23 0.17 9.05
CA LEU A 133 -3.93 0.70 7.71
C LEU A 133 -3.48 2.16 7.80
N ALA A 134 -2.35 2.45 7.17
CA ALA A 134 -1.88 3.82 6.96
C ALA A 134 -2.13 4.22 5.50
N ILE A 135 -2.63 5.43 5.28
CA ILE A 135 -2.85 6.00 3.96
C ILE A 135 -2.12 7.34 3.85
N ASN A 136 -1.52 7.62 2.70
CA ASN A 136 -0.89 8.90 2.41
C ASN A 136 -1.94 9.88 1.89
N VAL A 137 -2.19 10.95 2.63
CA VAL A 137 -3.20 11.97 2.31
C VAL A 137 -2.49 13.32 2.16
N PRO A 138 -2.78 14.09 1.09
CA PRO A 138 -2.26 15.45 0.96
C PRO A 138 -2.81 16.36 2.08
N VAL A 139 -2.04 17.36 2.47
CA VAL A 139 -2.42 18.30 3.55
C VAL A 139 -3.75 18.99 3.27
N SER A 140 -4.05 19.29 2.01
CA SER A 140 -5.29 19.95 1.57
C SER A 140 -6.55 19.18 1.96
N VAL A 141 -6.54 17.85 1.85
CA VAL A 141 -7.65 16.98 2.25
C VAL A 141 -7.76 16.90 3.77
N MET A 142 -6.62 16.92 4.47
CA MET A 142 -6.59 16.88 5.94
C MET A 142 -7.14 18.15 6.59
N VAL A 143 -6.97 19.32 5.95
CA VAL A 143 -7.50 20.61 6.45
C VAL A 143 -8.98 20.77 6.13
N ALA A 144 -9.45 20.20 5.01
CA ALA A 144 -10.87 20.20 4.65
C ALA A 144 -11.71 19.26 5.54
N ALA A 145 -11.09 18.19 6.06
CA ALA A 145 -11.70 17.34 7.07
C ALA A 145 -11.66 18.05 8.44
N ASP A 146 -12.82 18.34 9.03
CA ASP A 146 -12.89 18.80 10.42
C ASP A 146 -12.07 17.83 11.30
N PRO A 147 -11.11 18.30 12.13
CA PRO A 147 -10.38 17.47 13.08
C PRO A 147 -11.26 16.60 14.00
N ARG A 148 -12.56 16.90 14.10
CA ARG A 148 -13.57 16.09 14.81
C ARG A 148 -14.11 14.91 14.01
N ALA A 149 -14.08 14.96 12.67
CA ALA A 149 -14.62 13.92 11.78
C ALA A 149 -13.90 12.56 11.94
N GLY A 150 -12.63 12.57 12.35
CA GLY A 150 -11.88 11.35 12.68
C GLY A 150 -12.49 10.53 13.83
N ARG A 151 -13.27 11.15 14.73
CA ARG A 151 -13.99 10.43 15.79
C ARG A 151 -15.34 9.87 15.33
N GLU A 152 -15.94 10.47 14.30
CA GLU A 152 -17.23 10.03 13.76
C GLU A 152 -17.09 8.83 12.82
N ALA A 153 -15.99 8.74 12.07
CA ALA A 153 -15.69 7.55 11.26
C ALA A 153 -15.57 6.29 12.14
N SER A 154 -14.95 6.40 13.32
CA SER A 154 -14.94 5.30 14.31
C SER A 154 -16.32 5.01 14.93
N ALA A 155 -17.24 5.98 14.95
CA ALA A 155 -18.60 5.81 15.48
C ALA A 155 -19.54 5.14 14.45
N GLN A 156 -19.33 5.38 13.15
CA GLN A 156 -20.04 4.70 12.07
C GLN A 156 -19.53 3.26 11.82
N LEU A 157 -18.33 2.93 12.32
CA LEU A 157 -17.77 1.58 12.35
C LEU A 157 -18.10 0.82 13.64
N ARG A 158 -19.23 1.13 14.31
CA ARG A 158 -19.73 0.27 15.39
C ARG A 158 -20.08 -1.10 14.78
N PRO A 159 -19.61 -2.23 15.33
CA PRO A 159 -19.77 -3.51 14.67
C PRO A 159 -21.26 -3.81 14.50
N LEU A 160 -21.63 -4.28 13.32
CA LEU A 160 -22.75 -5.21 13.17
C LEU A 160 -22.33 -6.52 13.86
N ALA A 161 -22.16 -6.47 15.18
CA ALA A 161 -22.00 -7.64 16.00
C ALA A 161 -23.33 -8.39 15.89
N GLY A 162 -23.35 -9.38 15.01
CA GLY A 162 -24.41 -10.37 14.97
C GLY A 162 -24.54 -10.99 16.35
N ASP A 163 -25.66 -10.70 16.97
CA ASP A 163 -26.15 -11.31 18.21
C ASP A 163 -26.15 -12.84 18.05
N HIS A 164 -25.12 -13.50 18.58
CA HIS A 164 -25.08 -14.96 18.72
C HIS A 164 -25.34 -15.34 20.17
N SER A 165 -26.46 -14.88 20.72
CA SER A 165 -26.99 -15.41 21.96
C SER A 165 -28.52 -15.39 21.95
N ARG A 166 -29.14 -16.44 21.38
CA ARG A 166 -30.20 -17.25 22.03
C ARG A 166 -30.79 -18.31 21.09
N SER A 167 -31.11 -19.45 21.72
CA SER A 167 -31.97 -20.57 21.26
C SER A 167 -31.29 -21.55 20.28
N ILE A 168 -31.14 -22.85 20.55
CA ILE A 168 -31.77 -23.82 21.48
C ILE A 168 -30.70 -24.81 21.94
#